data_AF-A0A536BB60-F1
#
_entry.id   AF-A0A536BB60-F1
#
_cell.length_a   1.000
_cell.length_b   1.000
_cell.length_c   1.000
_cell.angle_alpha   90.00
_cell.angle_beta   90.00
_cell.angle_gamma   90.00
#
_symmetry.space_group_name_H-M   'P 1'
#
loop_
_entity.id
_entity.type
_entity.pdbx_description
1 polymer ?
#
loop_
_entity_poly.entity_id
_entity_poly.type
_entity_poly.pdbx_seq_one_letter_code
_entity_poly.pdbx_strand_id
1 'polypeptide(L)'
;MSTELERARDEAERSREEHRAWLRGPSSYLAAVARHELPVGEALRLEGHVIEALPDGFRVDGEPSGPRTVEAGRYRLRLSHQNAPAIVVLDAEAPKADLVPDWFPYDPAFRYVVALEEDLADVAIGSTREQDRAATRAGWFAFAVGGVACRLAALRLREPGTPPDALELYFSDATSGHETYRMRYLDVVVQSAGRYVVDFNRAYNPACVFSPHYNCPIPPPENRLSVAIRAGERMPKGINPPH
;
A
#
# COMPACT_ATOMS: atom_id res chain seq x y z
N MET A 1 0.99 8.94 -29.13
CA MET A 1 0.33 7.79 -28.46
C MET A 1 1.27 6.60 -28.28
N SER A 2 1.91 6.04 -29.32
CA SER A 2 2.85 4.90 -29.15
C SER A 2 3.96 5.17 -28.13
N THR A 3 4.61 6.33 -28.23
CA THR A 3 5.73 6.71 -27.37
C THR A 3 5.36 6.94 -25.90
N GLU A 4 4.12 7.34 -25.60
CA GLU A 4 3.66 7.54 -24.23
C GLU A 4 3.34 6.21 -23.56
N LEU A 5 2.68 5.29 -24.29
CA LEU A 5 2.40 3.95 -23.82
C LEU A 5 3.68 3.12 -23.64
N GLU A 6 4.66 3.27 -24.54
CA GLU A 6 5.99 2.69 -24.39
C GLU A 6 6.69 3.18 -23.13
N ARG A 7 6.70 4.51 -22.91
CA ARG A 7 7.27 5.09 -21.67
C ARG A 7 6.57 4.57 -20.42
N ALA A 8 5.24 4.52 -20.41
CA ALA A 8 4.47 4.02 -19.27
C ALA A 8 4.79 2.54 -18.98
N ARG A 9 4.91 1.71 -20.03
CA ARG A 9 5.34 0.31 -19.88
C ARG A 9 6.75 0.23 -19.30
N ASP A 10 7.70 0.97 -19.86
CA ASP A 10 9.10 0.91 -19.43
C ASP A 10 9.29 1.46 -18.00
N GLU A 11 8.48 2.43 -17.58
CA GLU A 11 8.40 2.89 -16.19
C GLU A 11 7.84 1.79 -15.28
N ALA A 12 6.76 1.13 -15.69
CA ALA A 12 6.17 0.02 -14.94
C ALA A 12 7.17 -1.12 -14.77
N GLU A 13 7.84 -1.57 -15.83
CA GLU A 13 8.83 -2.67 -15.74
C GLU A 13 10.01 -2.31 -14.85
N ARG A 14 10.52 -1.08 -14.93
CA ARG A 14 11.58 -0.61 -14.03
C ARG A 14 11.15 -0.63 -12.57
N SER A 15 9.94 -0.14 -12.28
CA SER A 15 9.38 -0.18 -10.93
C SER A 15 9.24 -1.61 -10.40
N ARG A 16 8.90 -2.58 -11.25
CA ARG A 16 8.83 -4.02 -10.90
C ARG A 16 10.20 -4.58 -10.54
N GLU A 17 11.23 -4.24 -11.31
CA GLU A 17 12.62 -4.65 -11.04
C GLU A 17 13.15 -4.05 -9.73
N GLU A 18 12.90 -2.76 -9.52
CA GLU A 18 13.24 -2.05 -8.29
C GLU A 18 12.53 -2.67 -7.08
N HIS A 19 11.22 -2.94 -7.18
CA HIS A 19 10.46 -3.60 -6.12
C HIS A 19 11.01 -5.00 -5.83
N ARG A 20 11.30 -5.80 -6.87
CA ARG A 20 11.88 -7.14 -6.72
C ARG A 20 13.23 -7.11 -6.02
N ALA A 21 14.08 -6.13 -6.34
CA ALA A 21 15.36 -5.94 -5.66
C ALA A 21 15.15 -5.50 -4.21
N TRP A 22 14.28 -4.52 -3.99
CA TRP A 22 13.95 -3.98 -2.67
C TRP A 22 13.37 -5.06 -1.74
N LEU A 23 12.50 -5.95 -2.22
CA LEU A 23 11.86 -6.97 -1.39
C LEU A 23 12.86 -7.98 -0.79
N ARG A 24 14.00 -8.19 -1.45
CA ARG A 24 15.11 -9.01 -0.92
C ARG A 24 16.02 -8.23 0.04
N GLY A 25 15.87 -6.91 0.06
CA GLY A 25 16.68 -6.00 0.84
C GLY A 25 16.53 -6.15 2.35
N PRO A 26 17.31 -5.37 3.11
CA PRO A 26 17.40 -5.51 4.55
C PRO A 26 16.31 -4.72 5.30
N SER A 27 15.54 -3.89 4.59
CA SER A 27 14.43 -3.09 5.13
C SER A 27 13.08 -3.45 4.50
N SER A 28 13.00 -4.62 3.86
CA SER A 28 11.82 -5.06 3.14
C SER A 28 10.73 -5.59 4.07
N TYR A 29 9.55 -5.83 3.52
CA TYR A 29 8.47 -6.48 4.27
C TYR A 29 8.86 -7.87 4.78
N LEU A 30 9.68 -8.61 4.04
CA LEU A 30 10.15 -9.95 4.42
C LEU A 30 11.17 -9.93 5.56
N ALA A 31 11.79 -8.78 5.85
CA ALA A 31 12.70 -8.62 6.97
C ALA A 31 11.96 -8.36 8.30
N ALA A 32 10.65 -8.11 8.28
CA ALA A 32 9.90 -7.84 9.49
C ALA A 32 9.75 -9.11 10.34
N VAL A 33 10.23 -9.05 11.59
CA VAL A 33 10.24 -10.16 12.55
C VAL A 33 9.35 -9.90 13.77
N ALA A 34 9.00 -8.64 14.04
CA ALA A 34 8.13 -8.27 15.14
C ALA A 34 7.35 -6.99 14.84
N ARG A 35 6.25 -6.80 15.55
CA ARG A 35 5.50 -5.55 15.62
C ARG A 35 5.14 -5.29 17.08
N HIS A 36 5.41 -4.08 17.54
CA HIS A 36 4.97 -3.57 18.84
C HIS A 36 3.98 -2.44 18.60
N GLU A 37 2.73 -2.61 19.02
CA GLU A 37 1.80 -1.49 19.07
C GLU A 37 2.27 -0.52 20.16
N LEU A 38 2.18 0.79 19.89
CA LEU A 38 2.62 1.83 20.82
C LEU A 38 1.55 2.93 20.87
N PRO A 39 0.55 2.82 21.76
CA PRO A 39 -0.50 3.83 21.90
C PRO A 39 0.07 5.24 22.13
N VAL A 40 -0.64 6.25 21.63
CA VAL A 40 -0.23 7.66 21.79
C VAL A 40 -0.11 8.00 23.28
N GLY A 41 1.00 8.63 23.65
CA GLY A 41 1.35 8.98 25.03
C GLY A 41 2.14 7.90 25.76
N GLU A 42 2.33 6.71 25.18
CA GLU A 42 3.16 5.66 25.74
C GLU A 42 4.59 5.70 25.18
N ALA A 43 5.52 5.11 25.94
CA ALA A 43 6.91 4.94 25.54
C ALA A 43 7.41 3.51 25.76
N LEU A 44 8.26 3.03 24.86
CA LEU A 44 8.88 1.72 24.89
C LEU A 44 10.41 1.86 24.76
N ARG A 45 11.14 1.10 25.58
CA ARG A 45 12.57 0.88 25.36
C ARG A 45 12.77 -0.35 24.49
N LEU A 46 13.43 -0.18 23.35
CA LEU A 46 13.66 -1.27 22.38
C LEU A 46 15.01 -1.07 21.69
N GLU A 47 15.83 -2.13 21.67
CA GLU A 47 17.16 -2.15 21.01
C GLU A 47 18.04 -0.92 21.32
N GLY A 48 18.03 -0.47 22.58
CA GLY A 48 18.83 0.66 23.05
C GLY A 48 18.17 2.03 22.95
N HIS A 49 17.07 2.17 22.20
CA HIS A 49 16.34 3.43 22.05
C HIS A 49 15.14 3.51 22.99
N VAL A 50 14.79 4.72 23.42
CA VAL A 50 13.49 5.05 24.02
C VAL A 50 12.63 5.71 22.97
N ILE A 51 11.51 5.08 22.62
CA ILE A 51 10.60 5.55 21.60
C ILE A 51 9.26 5.85 22.24
N GLU A 52 8.78 7.08 22.11
CA GLU A 52 7.48 7.54 22.58
C GLU A 52 6.59 7.84 21.38
N ALA A 53 5.32 7.45 21.45
CA ALA A 53 4.33 7.77 20.43
C ALA A 53 3.64 9.11 20.73
N LEU A 54 3.62 9.99 19.74
CA LEU A 54 2.94 11.29 19.78
C LEU A 54 1.70 11.25 18.87
N PRO A 55 0.75 12.19 19.00
CA PRO A 55 -0.42 12.25 18.12
C PRO A 55 -0.08 12.36 16.63
N ASP A 56 1.02 13.03 16.29
CA ASP A 56 1.46 13.37 14.93
C ASP A 56 2.86 12.80 14.58
N GLY A 57 3.40 11.90 15.40
CA GLY A 57 4.72 11.32 15.18
C GLY A 57 5.23 10.54 16.38
N PHE A 58 6.53 10.68 16.64
CA PHE A 58 7.27 9.98 17.68
C PHE A 58 8.28 10.92 18.35
N ARG A 59 8.78 10.50 19.50
CA ARG A 59 10.03 11.00 20.06
C ARG A 59 11.00 9.83 20.17
N VAL A 60 12.24 10.00 19.72
CA VAL A 60 13.29 8.97 19.81
C VAL A 60 14.42 9.56 20.64
N ASP A 61 14.69 8.96 21.79
CA ASP A 61 15.73 9.38 22.74
C ASP A 61 15.63 10.85 23.17
N GLY A 62 14.40 11.34 23.33
CA GLY A 62 14.13 12.73 23.72
C GLY A 62 13.88 13.69 22.55
N GLU A 63 14.24 13.31 21.32
CA GLU A 63 14.14 14.18 20.15
C GLU A 63 12.89 13.90 19.30
N PRO A 64 12.15 14.95 18.87
CA PRO A 64 11.02 14.79 17.95
C PRO A 64 11.40 14.06 16.66
N SER A 65 10.52 13.18 16.20
CA SER A 65 10.71 12.33 15.02
C SER A 65 9.39 12.10 14.30
N GLY A 66 9.39 12.20 12.98
CA GLY A 66 8.31 11.63 12.17
C GLY A 66 8.40 10.11 12.04
N PRO A 67 7.44 9.46 11.35
CA PRO A 67 7.58 8.08 10.89
C PRO A 67 8.85 7.92 10.06
N ARG A 68 9.75 7.01 10.48
CA ARG A 68 11.03 6.73 9.81
C ARG A 68 11.56 5.37 10.21
N THR A 69 12.69 5.00 9.62
CA THR A 69 13.48 3.86 10.10
C THR A 69 14.60 4.35 11.00
N VAL A 70 14.77 3.73 12.17
CA VAL A 70 15.88 3.97 13.11
C VAL A 70 16.80 2.75 13.08
N GLU A 71 18.09 2.95 12.88
CA GLU A 71 19.09 1.88 12.95
C GLU A 71 19.36 1.52 14.42
N ALA A 72 19.33 0.23 14.75
CA ALA A 72 19.45 -0.25 16.12
C ALA A 72 20.29 -1.55 16.17
N GLY A 73 21.61 -1.39 16.00
CA GLY A 73 22.54 -2.51 15.93
C GLY A 73 22.28 -3.41 14.72
N ARG A 74 21.94 -4.68 14.96
CA ARG A 74 21.54 -5.64 13.92
C ARG A 74 20.14 -5.34 13.34
N TYR A 75 19.29 -4.70 14.14
CA TYR A 75 17.91 -4.47 13.80
C TYR A 75 17.71 -3.08 13.19
N ARG A 76 16.59 -2.93 12.48
CA ARG A 76 16.02 -1.62 12.17
C ARG A 76 14.63 -1.50 12.73
N LEU A 77 14.32 -0.36 13.33
CA LEU A 77 13.02 -0.05 13.91
C LEU A 77 12.27 0.87 12.95
N ARG A 78 11.29 0.33 12.22
CA ARG A 78 10.40 1.11 11.37
C ARG A 78 9.25 1.66 12.21
N LEU A 79 9.30 2.96 12.47
CA LEU A 79 8.25 3.70 13.17
C LEU A 79 7.11 3.95 12.18
N SER A 80 5.94 3.39 12.46
CA SER A 80 4.74 3.46 11.62
C SER A 80 3.65 4.17 12.39
N HIS A 81 3.05 5.21 11.79
CA HIS A 81 1.90 5.92 12.36
C HIS A 81 0.64 5.68 11.52
N GLN A 82 0.54 4.49 10.92
CA GLN A 82 -0.57 4.11 10.05
C GLN A 82 -1.65 3.40 10.87
N ASN A 83 -2.86 3.96 10.96
CA ASN A 83 -3.99 3.55 11.82
C ASN A 83 -3.75 3.73 13.33
N ALA A 84 -2.53 3.51 13.80
CA ALA A 84 -2.05 3.76 15.16
C ALA A 84 -0.51 3.73 15.16
N PRO A 85 0.15 4.38 16.13
CA PRO A 85 1.60 4.30 16.25
C PRO A 85 2.04 2.88 16.62
N ALA A 86 3.08 2.42 15.95
CA ALA A 86 3.69 1.11 16.17
C ALA A 86 5.14 1.08 15.68
N ILE A 87 5.88 0.10 16.17
CA ILE A 87 7.26 -0.17 15.79
C ILE A 87 7.32 -1.55 15.13
N VAL A 88 7.70 -1.60 13.85
CA VAL A 88 8.00 -2.85 13.16
C VAL A 88 9.51 -3.10 13.24
N VAL A 89 9.90 -4.23 13.83
CA VAL A 89 11.30 -4.64 13.96
C VAL A 89 11.70 -5.40 12.70
N LEU A 90 12.74 -4.93 12.03
CA LEU A 90 13.31 -5.55 10.84
C LEU A 90 14.66 -6.18 11.18
N ASP A 91 14.83 -7.44 10.83
CA ASP A 91 16.10 -8.18 10.94
C ASP A 91 16.50 -8.68 9.54
N ALA A 92 17.60 -8.13 9.03
CA ALA A 92 18.08 -8.48 7.69
C ALA A 92 18.68 -9.89 7.62
N GLU A 93 19.16 -10.41 8.76
CA GLU A 93 19.82 -11.70 8.91
C GLU A 93 18.86 -12.83 9.32
N ALA A 94 17.63 -12.49 9.69
CA ALA A 94 16.61 -13.49 9.99
C ALA A 94 16.24 -14.31 8.74
N PRO A 95 15.86 -15.60 8.89
CA PRO A 95 15.30 -16.37 7.79
C PRO A 95 14.08 -15.66 7.19
N LYS A 96 14.10 -15.45 5.87
CA LYS A 96 13.01 -14.83 5.13
C LYS A 96 12.20 -15.91 4.41
N ALA A 97 10.89 -15.70 4.32
CA ALA A 97 10.06 -16.54 3.46
C ALA A 97 10.51 -16.41 2.00
N ASP A 98 10.50 -17.52 1.26
CA ASP A 98 10.81 -17.54 -0.17
C ASP A 98 9.59 -17.07 -0.99
N LEU A 99 9.21 -15.81 -0.77
CA LEU A 99 8.12 -15.15 -1.49
C LEU A 99 8.69 -14.33 -2.63
N VAL A 100 8.24 -14.63 -3.85
CA VAL A 100 8.71 -13.95 -5.06
C VAL A 100 7.55 -13.15 -5.66
N PRO A 101 7.67 -11.81 -5.79
CA PRO A 101 6.62 -11.01 -6.40
C PRO A 101 6.50 -11.37 -7.88
N ASP A 102 5.27 -11.36 -8.36
CA ASP A 102 4.89 -11.73 -9.73
C ASP A 102 3.89 -10.72 -10.28
N TRP A 103 3.86 -10.55 -11.60
CA TRP A 103 3.03 -9.54 -12.26
C TRP A 103 2.31 -10.15 -13.46
N PHE A 104 1.16 -9.58 -13.80
CA PHE A 104 0.61 -9.75 -15.15
C PHE A 104 1.48 -9.00 -16.16
N PRO A 105 1.53 -9.45 -17.43
CA PRO A 105 2.10 -8.65 -18.51
C PRO A 105 1.48 -7.26 -18.53
N TYR A 106 2.27 -6.24 -18.87
CA TYR A 106 1.74 -4.90 -19.04
C TYR A 106 0.68 -4.89 -20.15
N ASP A 107 -0.49 -4.33 -19.85
CA ASP A 107 -1.60 -4.20 -20.80
C ASP A 107 -2.13 -2.76 -20.78
N PRO A 108 -1.95 -2.01 -21.89
CA PRO A 108 -2.39 -0.62 -21.97
C PRO A 108 -3.92 -0.46 -21.88
N ALA A 109 -4.71 -1.51 -22.07
CA ALA A 109 -6.17 -1.46 -21.92
C ALA A 109 -6.61 -1.18 -20.47
N PHE A 110 -5.74 -1.41 -19.48
CA PHE A 110 -5.99 -1.15 -18.07
C PHE A 110 -5.40 0.18 -17.58
N ARG A 111 -5.00 1.07 -18.49
CA ARG A 111 -4.54 2.42 -18.18
C ARG A 111 -5.58 3.46 -18.62
N TYR A 112 -6.10 4.20 -17.65
CA TYR A 112 -7.15 5.18 -17.86
C TYR A 112 -6.68 6.59 -17.55
N VAL A 113 -7.14 7.56 -18.34
CA VAL A 113 -7.04 8.98 -18.02
C VAL A 113 -8.44 9.49 -17.78
N VAL A 114 -8.76 9.80 -16.52
CA VAL A 114 -10.12 10.05 -16.04
C VAL A 114 -10.20 11.35 -15.26
N ALA A 115 -11.39 11.94 -15.18
CA ALA A 115 -11.67 13.03 -14.27
C ALA A 115 -12.12 12.46 -12.91
N LEU A 116 -11.90 13.21 -11.84
CA LEU A 116 -12.46 12.90 -10.54
C LEU A 116 -13.90 13.41 -10.48
N GLU A 117 -14.86 12.51 -10.26
CA GLU A 117 -16.22 12.88 -9.89
C GLU A 117 -16.25 13.19 -8.39
N GLU A 118 -16.12 14.46 -8.03
CA GLU A 118 -15.99 14.90 -6.64
C GLU A 118 -17.18 14.47 -5.79
N ASP A 119 -16.88 13.84 -4.65
CA ASP A 119 -17.85 13.40 -3.64
C ASP A 119 -17.14 13.34 -2.29
N LEU A 120 -16.90 14.53 -1.75
CA LEU A 120 -16.11 14.71 -0.54
C LEU A 120 -16.88 14.22 0.68
N ALA A 121 -16.38 13.16 1.32
CA ALA A 121 -16.96 12.62 2.53
C ALA A 121 -15.91 12.08 3.49
N ASP A 122 -16.15 12.28 4.78
CA ASP A 122 -15.43 11.58 5.82
C ASP A 122 -15.92 10.14 5.91
N VAL A 123 -14.98 9.21 5.82
CA VAL A 123 -15.27 7.77 5.85
C VAL A 123 -14.32 7.06 6.82
N ALA A 124 -14.69 5.85 7.19
CA ALA A 124 -13.82 4.91 7.89
C ALA A 124 -13.65 3.69 6.99
N ILE A 125 -12.41 3.22 6.82
CA ILE A 125 -12.13 1.98 6.08
C ILE A 125 -11.56 0.93 7.02
N GLY A 126 -11.95 -0.32 6.79
CA GLY A 126 -11.52 -1.43 7.62
C GLY A 126 -10.00 -1.62 7.62
N SER A 127 -9.51 -2.38 8.58
CA SER A 127 -8.08 -2.64 8.77
C SER A 127 -7.87 -4.13 8.99
N THR A 128 -6.73 -4.69 8.56
CA THR A 128 -6.42 -6.12 8.78
C THR A 128 -6.12 -6.45 10.24
N ARG A 129 -5.93 -5.44 11.07
CA ARG A 129 -5.88 -5.53 12.53
C ARG A 129 -7.05 -4.73 13.10
N GLU A 130 -7.17 -4.70 14.42
CA GLU A 130 -8.21 -3.94 15.11
C GLU A 130 -8.09 -2.43 14.82
N GLN A 131 -9.22 -1.72 14.93
CA GLN A 131 -9.45 -0.30 14.63
C GLN A 131 -9.58 0.05 13.14
N ASP A 132 -10.71 0.67 12.78
CA ASP A 132 -10.91 1.24 11.45
C ASP A 132 -10.05 2.51 11.26
N ARG A 133 -9.67 2.74 10.00
CA ARG A 133 -8.84 3.88 9.58
C ARG A 133 -9.71 5.04 9.17
N ALA A 134 -9.49 6.20 9.79
CA ALA A 134 -10.08 7.44 9.33
C ALA A 134 -9.55 7.81 7.94
N ALA A 135 -10.45 8.09 7.02
CA ALA A 135 -10.13 8.48 5.65
C ALA A 135 -11.10 9.55 5.14
N THR A 136 -10.76 10.13 4.01
CA THR A 136 -11.61 11.02 3.24
C THR A 136 -11.80 10.41 1.86
N ARG A 137 -13.04 10.22 1.43
CA ARG A 137 -13.37 9.97 0.03
C ARG A 137 -13.32 11.30 -0.69
N ALA A 138 -12.48 11.42 -1.71
CA ALA A 138 -12.38 12.62 -2.54
C ALA A 138 -13.42 12.61 -3.67
N GLY A 139 -13.79 11.43 -4.15
CA GLY A 139 -14.70 11.26 -5.27
C GLY A 139 -14.60 9.88 -5.87
N TRP A 140 -15.02 9.77 -7.13
CA TRP A 140 -15.07 8.53 -7.87
C TRP A 140 -14.31 8.63 -9.19
N PHE A 141 -13.63 7.56 -9.56
CA PHE A 141 -13.11 7.37 -10.92
C PHE A 141 -13.99 6.37 -11.66
N ALA A 142 -14.68 6.83 -12.69
CA ALA A 142 -15.46 6.01 -13.59
C ALA A 142 -14.61 5.56 -14.79
N PHE A 143 -14.71 4.28 -15.15
CA PHE A 143 -14.01 3.69 -16.30
C PHE A 143 -14.79 2.45 -16.80
N ALA A 144 -14.34 1.85 -17.90
CA ALA A 144 -14.95 0.64 -18.43
C ALA A 144 -13.90 -0.46 -18.68
N VAL A 145 -14.23 -1.69 -18.30
CA VAL A 145 -13.41 -2.88 -18.53
C VAL A 145 -14.21 -3.84 -19.40
N GLY A 146 -13.74 -4.11 -20.62
CA GLY A 146 -14.47 -4.98 -21.55
C GLY A 146 -15.91 -4.54 -21.82
N GLY A 147 -16.18 -3.22 -21.82
CA GLY A 147 -17.51 -2.64 -21.99
C GLY A 147 -18.39 -2.61 -20.73
N VAL A 148 -17.93 -3.17 -19.61
CA VAL A 148 -18.63 -3.10 -18.32
C VAL A 148 -18.26 -1.81 -17.59
N ALA A 149 -19.25 -0.98 -17.29
CA ALA A 149 -19.06 0.24 -16.49
C ALA A 149 -18.61 -0.10 -15.07
N CYS A 150 -17.55 0.55 -14.62
CA CYS A 150 -16.92 0.36 -13.32
C CYS A 150 -16.70 1.73 -12.66
N ARG A 151 -16.64 1.74 -11.32
CA ARG A 151 -16.20 2.90 -10.56
C ARG A 151 -15.43 2.47 -9.32
N LEU A 152 -14.49 3.30 -8.89
CA LEU A 152 -13.79 3.16 -7.61
C LEU A 152 -13.80 4.50 -6.89
N ALA A 153 -14.06 4.46 -5.59
CA ALA A 153 -13.86 5.59 -4.69
C ALA A 153 -12.36 5.87 -4.56
N ALA A 154 -11.99 7.12 -4.81
CA ALA A 154 -10.66 7.66 -4.55
C ALA A 154 -10.58 8.10 -3.09
N LEU A 155 -9.66 7.49 -2.34
CA LEU A 155 -9.56 7.69 -0.90
C LEU A 155 -8.24 8.37 -0.54
N ARG A 156 -8.25 9.02 0.62
CA ARG A 156 -7.09 9.55 1.30
C ARG A 156 -7.14 9.13 2.75
N LEU A 157 -6.13 8.39 3.21
CA LEU A 157 -5.99 8.07 4.63
C LEU A 157 -5.64 9.34 5.42
N ARG A 158 -6.29 9.53 6.57
CA ARG A 158 -6.00 10.65 7.49
C ARG A 158 -4.96 10.21 8.52
N GLU A 159 -3.77 9.88 8.02
CA GLU A 159 -2.66 9.35 8.80
C GLU A 159 -1.41 10.26 8.67
N PRO A 160 -0.64 10.48 9.75
CA PRO A 160 0.58 11.29 9.70
C PRO A 160 1.56 10.82 8.63
N GLY A 161 2.10 11.77 7.86
CA GLY A 161 3.03 11.50 6.76
C GLY A 161 2.37 11.18 5.42
N THR A 162 1.04 11.09 5.36
CA THR A 162 0.30 10.98 4.09
C THR A 162 0.24 12.36 3.41
N PRO A 163 0.68 12.50 2.15
CA PRO A 163 0.58 13.78 1.44
C PRO A 163 -0.88 14.26 1.33
N PRO A 164 -1.16 15.56 1.52
CA PRO A 164 -2.53 16.09 1.50
C PRO A 164 -3.26 15.91 0.16
N ASP A 165 -2.55 15.66 -0.93
CA ASP A 165 -3.08 15.49 -2.28
C ASP A 165 -2.97 14.03 -2.79
N ALA A 166 -2.40 13.13 -1.98
CA ALA A 166 -2.35 11.72 -2.32
C ALA A 166 -3.76 11.13 -2.41
N LEU A 167 -4.05 10.49 -3.55
CA LEU A 167 -5.24 9.71 -3.78
C LEU A 167 -4.82 8.26 -4.03
N GLU A 168 -5.49 7.35 -3.34
CA GLU A 168 -5.23 5.91 -3.43
C GLU A 168 -6.53 5.18 -3.72
N LEU A 169 -6.43 4.12 -4.51
CA LEU A 169 -7.52 3.18 -4.73
C LEU A 169 -7.22 1.89 -3.98
N TYR A 170 -8.02 1.64 -2.95
CA TYR A 170 -8.06 0.37 -2.25
C TYR A 170 -9.17 -0.46 -2.87
N PHE A 171 -8.85 -1.56 -3.55
CA PHE A 171 -9.85 -2.31 -4.30
C PHE A 171 -9.67 -3.84 -4.22
N SER A 172 -10.75 -4.53 -4.55
CA SER A 172 -10.74 -5.95 -4.89
C SER A 172 -11.50 -6.14 -6.20
N ASP A 173 -11.25 -7.24 -6.89
CA ASP A 173 -11.83 -7.53 -8.19
C ASP A 173 -12.03 -9.04 -8.37
N ALA A 174 -12.51 -9.48 -9.54
CA ALA A 174 -12.77 -10.91 -9.76
C ALA A 174 -11.52 -11.80 -9.74
N THR A 175 -10.31 -11.23 -9.76
CA THR A 175 -9.05 -11.97 -9.59
C THR A 175 -8.66 -12.19 -8.12
N SER A 176 -9.24 -11.42 -7.20
CA SER A 176 -8.84 -11.36 -5.79
C SER A 176 -9.07 -12.69 -5.07
N GLY A 177 -8.03 -13.17 -4.37
CA GLY A 177 -8.03 -14.44 -3.64
C GLY A 177 -7.67 -15.67 -4.49
N HIS A 178 -7.55 -15.51 -5.82
CA HIS A 178 -7.25 -16.60 -6.75
C HIS A 178 -5.98 -16.33 -7.55
N GLU A 179 -5.97 -15.26 -8.36
CA GLU A 179 -4.82 -14.87 -9.19
C GLU A 179 -4.03 -13.73 -8.53
N THR A 180 -4.69 -12.93 -7.69
CA THR A 180 -4.15 -11.78 -6.96
C THR A 180 -4.43 -11.89 -5.47
N TYR A 181 -3.71 -11.16 -4.63
CA TYR A 181 -4.05 -11.09 -3.22
C TYR A 181 -5.49 -10.57 -3.03
N ARG A 182 -6.12 -10.88 -1.90
CA ARG A 182 -7.54 -10.58 -1.63
C ARG A 182 -7.90 -9.08 -1.71
N MET A 183 -6.90 -8.21 -1.76
CA MET A 183 -7.01 -6.77 -1.93
C MET A 183 -5.75 -6.23 -2.60
N ARG A 184 -5.87 -5.15 -3.37
CA ARG A 184 -4.74 -4.49 -4.05
C ARG A 184 -4.92 -2.98 -3.98
N TYR A 185 -3.79 -2.27 -4.00
CA TYR A 185 -3.74 -0.83 -3.90
C TYR A 185 -3.21 -0.23 -5.19
N LEU A 186 -3.58 1.02 -5.47
CA LEU A 186 -3.05 1.79 -6.58
C LEU A 186 -2.93 3.25 -6.16
N ASP A 187 -1.71 3.77 -6.24
CA ASP A 187 -1.45 5.20 -6.06
C ASP A 187 -1.84 5.91 -7.35
N VAL A 188 -2.67 6.94 -7.24
CA VAL A 188 -3.22 7.67 -8.39
C VAL A 188 -2.28 8.81 -8.75
N VAL A 189 -1.89 8.88 -10.02
CA VAL A 189 -1.02 9.94 -10.51
C VAL A 189 -1.85 11.12 -10.98
N VAL A 190 -1.63 12.29 -10.39
CA VAL A 190 -2.26 13.55 -10.80
C VAL A 190 -1.68 13.99 -12.14
N GLN A 191 -2.55 14.33 -13.08
CA GLN A 191 -2.21 14.97 -14.36
C GLN A 191 -2.72 16.42 -14.37
N SER A 192 -2.30 17.20 -15.36
CA SER A 192 -2.80 18.56 -15.57
C SER A 192 -4.31 18.62 -15.85
N ALA A 193 -4.91 19.76 -15.48
CA ALA A 193 -6.31 20.11 -15.75
C ALA A 193 -7.34 19.14 -15.13
N GLY A 194 -7.13 18.71 -13.89
CA GLY A 194 -8.10 17.90 -13.13
C GLY A 194 -8.27 16.48 -13.64
N ARG A 195 -7.30 15.98 -14.42
CA ARG A 195 -7.26 14.60 -14.87
C ARG A 195 -6.30 13.78 -14.04
N TYR A 196 -6.56 12.49 -13.96
CA TYR A 196 -5.81 11.54 -13.17
C TYR A 196 -5.51 10.32 -14.02
N VAL A 197 -4.34 9.73 -13.80
CA VAL A 197 -3.97 8.45 -14.40
C VAL A 197 -4.29 7.35 -13.40
N VAL A 198 -5.24 6.51 -13.75
CA VAL A 198 -5.56 5.26 -13.07
C VAL A 198 -4.95 4.14 -13.90
N ASP A 199 -3.76 3.68 -13.52
CA ASP A 199 -3.02 2.64 -14.22
C ASP A 199 -2.94 1.36 -13.39
N PHE A 200 -3.84 0.40 -13.65
CA PHE A 200 -3.83 -0.85 -12.89
C PHE A 200 -2.60 -1.71 -13.17
N ASN A 201 -1.77 -1.40 -14.18
CA ASN A 201 -0.47 -2.06 -14.36
C ASN A 201 0.50 -1.79 -13.21
N ARG A 202 0.22 -0.75 -12.42
CA ARG A 202 0.96 -0.34 -11.22
C ARG A 202 0.25 -0.75 -9.93
N ALA A 203 -0.89 -1.43 -10.00
CA ALA A 203 -1.56 -1.94 -8.82
C ALA A 203 -0.65 -2.96 -8.12
N TYR A 204 -0.54 -2.84 -6.79
CA TYR A 204 0.39 -3.63 -5.99
C TYR A 204 -0.32 -4.35 -4.85
N ASN A 205 0.28 -5.44 -4.37
CA ASN A 205 -0.19 -6.09 -3.17
C ASN A 205 0.32 -5.34 -1.94
N PRO A 206 -0.51 -5.19 -0.92
CA PRO A 206 -0.12 -4.53 0.30
C PRO A 206 0.86 -5.37 1.14
N ALA A 207 1.64 -4.72 2.00
CA ALA A 207 2.71 -5.32 2.79
C ALA A 207 2.31 -6.58 3.57
N CYS A 208 1.05 -6.66 4.02
CA CYS A 208 0.50 -7.82 4.74
C CYS A 208 0.45 -9.12 3.92
N VAL A 209 0.58 -9.07 2.58
CA VAL A 209 0.77 -10.30 1.80
C VAL A 209 2.13 -10.95 2.08
N PHE A 210 3.13 -10.14 2.43
CA PHE A 210 4.52 -10.58 2.65
C PHE A 210 4.85 -10.80 4.12
N SER A 211 4.17 -10.10 5.04
CA SER A 211 4.45 -10.23 6.48
C SER A 211 3.24 -9.90 7.35
N PRO A 212 2.95 -10.71 8.39
CA PRO A 212 1.85 -10.47 9.32
C PRO A 212 2.10 -9.26 10.24
N HIS A 213 3.31 -8.68 10.22
CA HIS A 213 3.71 -7.55 11.06
C HIS A 213 3.28 -6.19 10.48
N TYR A 214 2.52 -6.19 9.38
CA TYR A 214 1.93 -4.97 8.81
C TYR A 214 0.43 -4.91 9.05
N ASN A 215 -0.04 -3.67 9.21
CA ASN A 215 -1.46 -3.36 9.24
C ASN A 215 -1.85 -2.69 7.92
N CYS A 216 -2.87 -3.21 7.27
CA CYS A 216 -3.25 -2.86 5.91
C CYS A 216 -4.70 -2.39 5.85
N PRO A 217 -5.01 -1.30 5.12
CA PRO A 217 -6.38 -0.93 4.80
C PRO A 217 -7.13 -2.02 4.03
N ILE A 218 -8.36 -2.31 4.42
CA ILE A 218 -9.27 -3.20 3.71
C ILE A 218 -10.10 -2.35 2.73
N PRO A 219 -10.15 -2.71 1.43
CA PRO A 219 -11.00 -2.03 0.46
C PRO A 219 -12.44 -1.90 0.97
N PRO A 220 -13.07 -0.71 0.86
CA PRO A 220 -14.46 -0.57 1.22
C PRO A 220 -15.36 -1.36 0.23
N PRO A 221 -16.58 -1.78 0.64
CA PRO A 221 -17.43 -2.63 -0.19
C PRO A 221 -17.73 -2.07 -1.59
N GLU A 222 -17.87 -0.74 -1.72
CA GLU A 222 -18.07 -0.04 -2.99
C GLU A 222 -16.89 -0.18 -3.98
N ASN A 223 -15.69 -0.50 -3.49
CA ASN A 223 -14.50 -0.71 -4.30
C ASN A 223 -14.25 -2.18 -4.66
N ARG A 224 -15.31 -3.00 -4.60
CA ARG A 224 -15.29 -4.37 -5.10
C ARG A 224 -15.80 -4.40 -6.54
N LEU A 225 -14.88 -4.57 -7.49
CA LEU A 225 -15.20 -4.73 -8.90
C LEU A 225 -15.66 -6.16 -9.20
N SER A 226 -16.68 -6.31 -10.04
CA SER A 226 -17.15 -7.62 -10.53
C SER A 226 -16.36 -8.13 -11.74
N VAL A 227 -15.54 -7.26 -12.35
CA VAL A 227 -14.69 -7.59 -13.50
C VAL A 227 -13.32 -8.08 -13.03
N ALA A 228 -12.60 -8.82 -13.88
CA ALA A 228 -11.23 -9.23 -13.62
C ALA A 228 -10.24 -8.15 -14.10
N ILE A 229 -9.38 -7.67 -13.20
CA ILE A 229 -8.31 -6.74 -13.54
C ILE A 229 -6.98 -7.51 -13.60
N ARG A 230 -6.67 -8.05 -14.79
CA ARG A 230 -5.42 -8.82 -15.05
C ARG A 230 -4.25 -7.91 -15.42
N ALA A 231 -4.01 -6.90 -14.59
CA ALA A 231 -2.89 -5.98 -14.66
C ALA A 231 -2.31 -5.79 -13.25
N GLY A 232 -1.03 -5.40 -13.17
CA GLY A 232 -0.34 -5.18 -11.90
C GLY A 232 0.15 -6.45 -11.23
N GLU A 233 0.36 -6.39 -9.93
CA GLU A 233 0.83 -7.53 -9.14
C GLU A 233 -0.19 -8.67 -9.07
N ARG A 234 0.36 -9.88 -9.18
CA ARG A 234 -0.30 -11.16 -8.92
C ARG A 234 -0.05 -11.59 -7.48
N MET A 235 -0.71 -12.66 -7.06
CA MET A 235 -0.33 -13.38 -5.86
C MET A 235 1.17 -13.69 -5.90
N PRO A 236 1.96 -13.31 -4.88
CA PRO A 236 3.37 -13.71 -4.82
C PRO A 236 3.49 -15.23 -4.88
N LYS A 237 4.49 -15.70 -5.64
CA LYS A 237 4.83 -17.13 -5.66
C LYS A 237 5.33 -17.53 -4.27
N GLY A 238 4.97 -18.73 -3.83
CA GLY A 238 5.23 -19.23 -2.48
C GLY A 238 4.05 -19.06 -1.51
N ILE A 239 3.01 -18.31 -1.90
CA ILE A 239 1.72 -18.29 -1.19
C ILE A 239 0.81 -19.35 -1.82
N ASN A 240 0.42 -20.34 -1.03
CA ASN A 240 -0.67 -21.23 -1.39
C ASN A 240 -2.00 -20.54 -1.00
N PRO A 241 -2.88 -20.18 -1.96
CA PRO A 241 -4.20 -19.67 -1.60
C PRO A 241 -4.93 -20.74 -0.78
N PRO A 242 -5.68 -20.35 0.27
CA PRO A 242 -6.50 -21.31 1.00
C PRO A 242 -7.46 -21.99 0.01
N HIS A 243 -7.50 -23.33 0.09
CA HIS A 243 -8.41 -24.18 -0.69
C HIS A 243 -9.88 -23.88 -0.39
#